data_AF-T0MB86-F1
#
_entry.id   AF-T0MB86-F1
#
_cell.length_a   1.000
_cell.length_b   1.000
_cell.length_c   1.000
_cell.angle_alpha   90.00
_cell.angle_beta   90.00
_cell.angle_gamma   90.00
#
_symmetry.space_group_name_H-M   'P 1'
#
loop_
_entity.id
_entity.type
_entity.pdbx_description
1 polymer ?
#
loop_
_entity_poly.entity_id
_entity_poly.type
_entity_poly.pdbx_seq_one_letter_code
_entity_poly.pdbx_strand_id
1 'polypeptide(L)'
;MGIQTIYCNANDEDLKKLLIPLLYSENQEISFFAAFTLGSLFVGSADDELISIFLQMYIEKEEYVDSHFFKMLMLGIALLFYRRPDVECCLETMETNYAKHGAILVKGFQFLKTGDPQVVEHLLSEAFCGETDALLESIALLSCSLIGIGDELATQMISRICASSLILESTHLKSVLPLCYALMYPSSPQSTIIDFLERNINCGDINVSISSMFALGVIGAGTVSGRLQKIIDSQYTHFYKDFKAITMLRISNGLLSLGKGLTSISYNLYDKSCIVPKNFIGLFATTFLMFDTFSSPLFKGHTYLFYLLNQSFVPKYMYTEKKVHVRIGLPVSTVGIVGDPKTISSMQTHTTPVILNCTERAEIDESSYTTIFEDVVLLKDN
;
A
#
# COMPACT_ATOMS: atom_id res chain seq x y z
N MET A 1 -5.75 15.63 -7.94
CA MET A 1 -5.97 14.22 -8.34
C MET A 1 -5.32 13.90 -9.68
N GLY A 2 -5.83 14.38 -10.82
CA GLY A 2 -5.25 14.04 -12.15
C GLY A 2 -3.76 14.41 -12.30
N ILE A 3 -3.36 15.58 -11.82
CA ILE A 3 -1.94 15.99 -11.80
C ILE A 3 -1.11 15.00 -10.95
N GLN A 4 -1.56 14.71 -9.74
CA GLN A 4 -0.89 13.77 -8.83
C GLN A 4 -0.82 12.36 -9.41
N THR A 5 -1.84 11.88 -10.13
CA THR A 5 -1.79 10.56 -10.80
C THR A 5 -0.77 10.50 -11.93
N ILE A 6 -0.52 11.60 -12.64
CA ILE A 6 0.32 11.62 -13.84
C ILE A 6 1.77 11.91 -13.47
N TYR A 7 1.99 12.96 -12.66
CA TYR A 7 3.31 13.52 -12.34
C TYR A 7 3.90 13.01 -11.02
N CYS A 8 3.37 11.92 -10.46
CA CYS A 8 3.91 11.32 -9.24
C CYS A 8 5.41 11.00 -9.43
N ASN A 9 6.26 11.53 -8.55
CA ASN A 9 7.72 11.42 -8.60
C ASN A 9 8.40 12.07 -9.84
N ALA A 10 7.75 13.03 -10.51
CA ALA A 10 8.35 13.76 -11.63
C ALA A 10 9.32 14.88 -11.20
N ASN A 11 9.19 15.39 -9.96
CA ASN A 11 9.98 16.52 -9.42
C ASN A 11 9.96 17.79 -10.31
N ASP A 12 8.81 18.10 -10.90
CA ASP A 12 8.65 19.29 -11.76
C ASP A 12 8.43 20.58 -10.95
N GLU A 13 9.41 21.49 -11.02
CA GLU A 13 9.39 22.80 -10.34
C GLU A 13 8.27 23.74 -10.83
N ASP A 14 7.86 23.63 -12.10
CA ASP A 14 6.78 24.46 -12.64
C ASP A 14 5.42 24.11 -12.03
N LEU A 15 5.19 22.82 -11.76
CA LEU A 15 4.00 22.36 -11.04
C LEU A 15 4.04 22.78 -9.58
N LYS A 16 5.22 22.78 -8.95
CA LYS A 16 5.41 23.29 -7.57
C LYS A 16 4.90 24.71 -7.43
N LYS A 17 5.35 25.61 -8.31
CA LYS A 17 4.95 27.04 -8.30
C LYS A 17 3.45 27.25 -8.49
N LEU A 18 2.81 26.40 -9.28
CA LEU A 18 1.37 26.48 -9.54
C LEU A 18 0.52 25.97 -8.37
N LEU A 19 1.05 25.02 -7.58
CA LEU A 19 0.33 24.39 -6.47
C LEU A 19 0.56 25.08 -5.12
N ILE A 20 1.68 25.77 -4.91
CA ILE A 20 1.95 26.52 -3.66
C ILE A 20 0.81 27.49 -3.29
N PRO A 21 0.23 28.29 -4.21
CA PRO A 21 -0.88 29.18 -3.87
C PRO A 21 -2.11 28.47 -3.29
N LEU A 22 -2.34 27.20 -3.68
CA LEU A 22 -3.47 26.41 -3.18
C LEU A 22 -3.30 25.98 -1.72
N LEU A 23 -2.07 25.99 -1.20
CA LEU A 23 -1.81 25.70 0.21
C LEU A 23 -2.42 26.76 1.12
N TYR A 24 -2.48 28.01 0.67
CA TYR A 24 -3.01 29.16 1.42
C TYR A 24 -4.52 29.37 1.25
N SER A 25 -5.24 28.45 0.59
CA SER A 25 -6.68 28.60 0.39
C SER A 25 -7.46 28.52 1.71
N GLU A 26 -8.52 29.32 1.84
CA GLU A 26 -9.42 29.32 3.02
C GLU A 26 -10.12 27.97 3.24
N ASN A 27 -10.36 27.21 2.16
CA ASN A 27 -10.91 25.86 2.25
C ASN A 27 -9.86 24.86 2.73
N GLN A 28 -10.07 24.31 3.92
CA GLN A 28 -9.15 23.37 4.57
C GLN A 28 -8.93 22.10 3.73
N GLU A 29 -9.99 21.53 3.15
CA GLU A 29 -9.90 20.33 2.33
C GLU A 29 -8.97 20.50 1.13
N ILE A 30 -9.03 21.67 0.48
CA ILE A 30 -8.20 21.99 -0.68
C ILE A 30 -6.76 22.16 -0.26
N SER A 31 -6.50 22.86 0.85
CA SER A 31 -5.15 23.07 1.37
C SER A 31 -4.48 21.76 1.79
N PHE A 32 -5.18 20.91 2.55
CA PHE A 32 -4.64 19.61 2.98
C PHE A 32 -4.43 18.64 1.81
N PHE A 33 -5.37 18.62 0.85
CA PHE A 33 -5.20 17.81 -0.35
C PHE A 33 -4.08 18.36 -1.24
N ALA A 34 -3.90 19.68 -1.34
CA ALA A 34 -2.79 20.30 -2.06
C ALA A 34 -1.44 19.90 -1.45
N ALA A 35 -1.33 19.89 -0.11
CA ALA A 35 -0.14 19.42 0.60
C ALA A 35 0.16 17.94 0.28
N PHE A 36 -0.85 17.07 0.30
CA PHE A 36 -0.70 15.68 -0.13
C PHE A 36 -0.25 15.55 -1.59
N THR A 37 -0.80 16.35 -2.50
CA THR A 37 -0.40 16.30 -3.91
C THR A 37 1.03 16.75 -4.11
N LEU A 38 1.48 17.82 -3.45
CA LEU A 38 2.86 18.28 -3.49
C LEU A 38 3.82 17.23 -2.90
N GLY A 39 3.48 16.64 -1.75
CA GLY A 39 4.25 15.54 -1.17
C GLY A 39 4.35 14.31 -2.09
N SER A 40 3.29 14.01 -2.85
CA SER A 40 3.29 12.94 -3.86
C SER A 40 4.09 13.27 -5.14
N LEU A 41 4.29 14.56 -5.46
CA LEU A 41 5.13 14.97 -6.59
C LEU A 41 6.62 14.89 -6.23
N PHE A 42 6.95 15.33 -5.01
CA PHE A 42 8.32 15.52 -4.50
C PHE A 42 8.77 14.38 -3.57
N VAL A 43 8.46 13.14 -3.95
CA VAL A 43 8.72 11.95 -3.13
C VAL A 43 10.23 11.74 -2.95
N GLY A 44 10.71 11.76 -1.71
CA GLY A 44 12.12 11.54 -1.40
C GLY A 44 13.06 12.61 -1.95
N SER A 45 12.56 13.82 -2.24
CA SER A 45 13.38 14.99 -2.62
C SER A 45 13.96 15.71 -1.39
N ALA A 46 13.24 15.66 -0.25
CA ALA A 46 13.49 16.40 0.99
C ALA A 46 13.82 17.89 0.75
N ASP A 47 12.99 18.57 -0.04
CA ASP A 47 13.10 20.02 -0.23
C ASP A 47 12.82 20.78 1.07
N ASP A 48 13.81 21.51 1.58
CA ASP A 48 13.72 22.30 2.81
C ASP A 48 12.58 23.33 2.77
N GLU A 49 12.35 23.94 1.60
CA GLU A 49 11.25 24.90 1.41
C GLU A 49 9.88 24.24 1.65
N LEU A 50 9.64 23.07 1.05
CA LEU A 50 8.36 22.37 1.20
C LEU A 50 8.17 21.84 2.62
N ILE A 51 9.25 21.34 3.24
CA ILE A 51 9.23 20.89 4.63
C ILE A 51 8.84 22.07 5.55
N SER A 52 9.46 23.23 5.39
CA SER A 52 9.16 24.41 6.21
C SER A 52 7.71 24.86 6.08
N ILE A 53 7.17 24.88 4.84
CA ILE A 53 5.78 25.26 4.57
C ILE A 53 4.81 24.25 5.18
N PHE A 54 5.09 22.95 5.05
CA PHE A 54 4.23 21.91 5.64
C PHE A 54 4.27 21.90 7.16
N LEU A 55 5.44 22.12 7.77
CA LEU A 55 5.56 22.25 9.23
C LEU A 55 4.79 23.46 9.74
N GLN A 56 4.89 24.61 9.07
CA GLN A 56 4.10 25.78 9.44
C GLN A 56 2.59 25.49 9.34
N MET A 57 2.16 24.86 8.24
CA MET A 57 0.75 24.47 8.07
C MET A 57 0.29 23.47 9.14
N TYR A 58 1.17 22.56 9.55
CA TYR A 58 0.89 21.58 10.59
C TYR A 58 0.62 22.25 11.94
N ILE A 59 1.41 23.26 12.29
CA ILE A 59 1.26 24.04 13.54
C ILE A 59 -0.02 24.89 13.49
N GLU A 60 -0.24 25.63 12.38
CA GLU A 60 -1.40 26.52 12.25
C GLU A 60 -2.75 25.77 12.27
N LYS A 61 -2.75 24.49 11.85
CA LYS A 61 -3.97 23.69 11.67
C LYS A 61 -4.11 22.55 12.67
N GLU A 62 -3.40 22.61 13.80
CA GLU A 62 -3.49 21.59 14.87
C GLU A 62 -4.92 21.50 15.45
N GLU A 63 -5.72 22.56 15.38
CA GLU A 63 -7.12 22.52 15.81
C GLU A 63 -8.01 21.56 15.00
N TYR A 64 -7.57 21.15 13.80
CA TYR A 64 -8.32 20.28 12.89
C TYR A 64 -7.82 18.83 12.86
N VAL A 65 -7.12 18.37 13.90
CA VAL A 65 -6.53 17.01 13.90
C VAL A 65 -7.58 15.91 13.76
N ASP A 66 -8.78 16.10 14.31
CA ASP A 66 -9.88 15.13 14.15
C ASP A 66 -10.41 15.05 12.72
N SER A 67 -10.07 16.02 11.85
CA SER A 67 -10.47 15.98 10.45
C SER A 67 -9.68 14.92 9.68
N HIS A 68 -10.37 14.15 8.85
CA HIS A 68 -9.72 13.15 7.99
C HIS A 68 -8.72 13.74 7.00
N PHE A 69 -8.91 15.01 6.63
CA PHE A 69 -8.00 15.69 5.71
C PHE A 69 -6.69 16.07 6.39
N PHE A 70 -6.65 16.25 7.71
CA PHE A 70 -5.40 16.43 8.45
C PHE A 70 -4.47 15.22 8.30
N LYS A 71 -5.03 14.01 8.22
CA LYS A 71 -4.27 12.79 7.91
C LYS A 71 -3.58 12.89 6.54
N MET A 72 -4.21 13.50 5.54
CA MET A 72 -3.59 13.71 4.22
C MET A 72 -2.39 14.67 4.30
N LEU A 73 -2.42 15.66 5.20
CA LEU A 73 -1.26 16.51 5.48
C LEU A 73 -0.12 15.72 6.11
N MET A 74 -0.41 14.91 7.15
CA MET A 74 0.58 14.01 7.76
C MET A 74 1.25 13.11 6.72
N LEU A 75 0.45 12.55 5.81
CA LEU A 75 0.94 11.73 4.71
C LEU A 75 1.82 12.56 3.74
N GLY A 76 1.39 13.77 3.39
CA GLY A 76 2.18 14.68 2.54
C GLY A 76 3.58 14.95 3.10
N ILE A 77 3.69 15.17 4.41
CA ILE A 77 4.98 15.34 5.10
C ILE A 77 5.78 14.04 5.03
N ALA A 78 5.18 12.90 5.37
CA ALA A 78 5.88 11.63 5.41
C ALA A 78 6.42 11.19 4.02
N LEU A 79 5.72 11.52 2.94
CA LEU A 79 6.16 11.23 1.57
C LEU A 79 7.43 11.99 1.15
N LEU A 80 7.68 13.17 1.71
CA LEU A 80 8.92 13.91 1.42
C LEU A 80 10.17 13.17 1.91
N PHE A 81 10.04 12.38 2.97
CA PHE A 81 11.12 11.60 3.59
C PHE A 81 11.24 10.16 3.06
N TYR A 82 10.52 9.83 1.98
CA TYR A 82 10.53 8.49 1.39
C TYR A 82 11.95 7.98 1.09
N ARG A 83 12.32 6.84 1.71
CA ARG A 83 13.62 6.13 1.53
C ARG A 83 14.86 6.99 1.78
N ARG A 84 14.77 8.03 2.61
CA ARG A 84 15.93 8.82 3.07
C ARG A 84 16.14 8.64 4.57
N PRO A 85 16.95 7.66 4.99
CA PRO A 85 17.34 7.53 6.40
C PRO A 85 18.32 8.64 6.83
N ASP A 86 18.95 9.34 5.88
CA ASP A 86 19.98 10.35 6.13
C ASP A 86 19.44 11.66 6.73
N VAL A 87 18.14 11.93 6.58
CA VAL A 87 17.52 13.19 7.01
C VAL A 87 16.79 12.96 8.32
N GLU A 88 17.20 13.64 9.39
CA GLU A 88 16.54 13.57 10.69
C GLU A 88 15.10 14.12 10.62
N CYS A 89 14.18 13.43 11.31
CA CYS A 89 12.79 13.86 11.40
C CYS A 89 12.68 15.19 12.15
N CYS A 90 12.46 16.29 11.43
CA CYS A 90 12.24 17.60 12.04
C CYS A 90 11.03 17.62 13.00
N LEU A 91 10.06 16.72 12.81
CA LEU A 91 8.88 16.58 13.66
C LEU A 91 9.18 16.07 15.08
N GLU A 92 10.29 15.35 15.31
CA GLU A 92 10.67 14.88 16.65
C GLU A 92 11.04 16.01 17.60
N THR A 93 11.45 17.16 17.03
CA THR A 93 11.82 18.35 17.80
C THR A 93 10.63 19.24 18.17
N MET A 94 9.43 18.93 17.69
CA MET A 94 8.24 19.75 17.89
C MET A 94 7.41 19.26 19.10
N GLU A 95 7.13 20.15 20.04
CA GLU A 95 6.33 19.88 21.24
C GLU A 95 4.81 20.05 20.98
N THR A 96 4.27 19.41 19.94
CA THR A 96 2.81 19.38 19.71
C THR A 96 2.21 18.04 20.11
N ASN A 97 0.93 18.02 20.51
CA ASN A 97 0.27 16.81 21.01
C ASN A 97 0.28 15.67 19.96
N TYR A 98 0.24 16.04 18.68
CA TYR A 98 0.26 15.10 17.57
C TYR A 98 1.62 14.91 16.88
N ALA A 99 2.68 15.61 17.31
CA ALA A 99 4.01 15.48 16.71
C ALA A 99 4.52 14.04 16.73
N LYS A 100 4.28 13.31 17.83
CA LYS A 100 4.69 11.90 17.98
C LYS A 100 4.04 10.99 16.93
N HIS A 101 2.76 11.20 16.61
CA HIS A 101 2.07 10.43 15.57
C HIS A 101 2.67 10.67 14.18
N GLY A 102 2.95 11.93 13.85
CA GLY A 102 3.61 12.30 12.61
C GLY A 102 5.01 11.72 12.52
N ALA A 103 5.82 11.84 13.58
CA ALA A 103 7.20 11.35 13.62
C ALA A 103 7.29 9.83 13.38
N ILE A 104 6.44 9.03 14.03
CA ILE A 104 6.37 7.58 13.81
C ILE A 104 6.05 7.25 12.35
N LEU A 105 5.09 7.96 11.75
CA LEU A 105 4.75 7.79 10.35
C LEU A 105 5.95 8.12 9.45
N VAL A 106 6.63 9.25 9.69
CA VAL A 106 7.82 9.66 8.92
C VAL A 106 8.92 8.61 9.03
N LYS A 107 9.24 8.12 10.24
CA LYS A 107 10.21 7.03 10.45
C LYS A 107 9.85 5.79 9.64
N GLY A 108 8.57 5.41 9.58
CA GLY A 108 8.10 4.30 8.74
C GLY A 108 8.39 4.49 7.25
N PHE A 109 8.29 5.72 6.73
CA PHE A 109 8.61 6.04 5.33
C PHE A 109 10.11 6.19 5.06
N GLN A 110 10.90 6.63 6.04
CA GLN A 110 12.36 6.70 5.95
C GLN A 110 12.99 5.32 5.80
N PHE A 111 12.57 4.38 6.65
CA PHE A 111 13.07 2.99 6.69
C PHE A 111 12.26 2.02 5.82
N LEU A 112 11.58 2.53 4.80
CA LEU A 112 10.83 1.69 3.88
C LEU A 112 11.77 0.68 3.18
N LYS A 113 11.39 -0.61 3.20
CA LYS A 113 12.11 -1.72 2.57
C LYS A 113 13.45 -2.10 3.21
N THR A 114 13.82 -1.55 4.37
CA THR A 114 15.09 -1.96 5.02
C THR A 114 14.96 -3.31 5.73
N GLY A 115 13.78 -3.61 6.29
CA GLY A 115 13.55 -4.85 7.03
C GLY A 115 14.30 -4.93 8.37
N ASP A 116 14.82 -3.81 8.88
CA ASP A 116 15.65 -3.80 10.08
C ASP A 116 14.81 -4.00 11.36
N PRO A 117 15.06 -5.07 12.15
CA PRO A 117 14.27 -5.37 13.33
C PRO A 117 14.48 -4.36 14.46
N GLN A 118 15.64 -3.71 14.52
CA GLN A 118 15.95 -2.69 15.54
C GLN A 118 15.08 -1.45 15.40
N VAL A 119 14.83 -1.01 14.16
CA VAL A 119 13.95 0.13 13.87
C VAL A 119 12.52 -0.21 14.27
N VAL A 120 12.07 -1.44 13.97
CA VAL A 120 10.74 -1.92 14.38
C VAL A 120 10.62 -1.95 15.89
N GLU A 121 11.62 -2.45 16.61
CA GLU A 121 11.63 -2.46 18.09
C GLU A 121 11.59 -1.05 18.67
N HIS A 122 12.38 -0.12 18.12
CA HIS A 122 12.38 1.28 18.52
C HIS A 122 10.99 1.91 18.36
N LEU A 123 10.37 1.75 17.18
CA LEU A 123 9.03 2.27 16.90
C LEU A 123 7.97 1.72 17.86
N LEU A 124 8.04 0.42 18.16
CA LEU A 124 7.10 -0.19 19.10
C LEU A 124 7.35 0.31 20.53
N SER A 125 8.61 0.46 20.95
CA SER A 125 8.93 0.97 22.29
C SER A 125 8.44 2.41 22.49
N GLU A 126 8.55 3.26 21.46
CA GLU A 126 8.05 4.63 21.49
C GLU A 126 6.52 4.69 21.50
N ALA A 127 5.87 3.80 20.77
CA ALA A 127 4.41 3.78 20.63
C ALA A 127 3.68 3.18 21.85
N PHE A 128 4.26 2.18 22.52
CA PHE A 128 3.62 1.42 23.61
C PHE A 128 4.07 1.87 25.01
N CYS A 129 4.52 3.11 25.17
CA CYS A 129 5.22 3.58 26.37
C CYS A 129 4.33 3.92 27.60
N GLY A 130 3.02 3.59 27.57
CA GLY A 130 2.17 3.53 28.77
C GLY A 130 0.98 4.47 28.84
N GLU A 131 0.88 5.49 27.97
CA GLU A 131 -0.35 6.28 27.78
C GLU A 131 -1.11 5.72 26.56
N THR A 132 -2.35 5.30 26.78
CA THR A 132 -3.16 4.51 25.84
C THR A 132 -3.73 5.36 24.70
N ASP A 133 -2.89 5.96 23.87
CA ASP A 133 -3.32 6.64 22.65
C ASP A 133 -3.51 5.61 21.53
N ALA A 134 -4.74 5.13 21.38
CA ALA A 134 -5.09 4.09 20.40
C ALA A 134 -4.74 4.47 18.94
N LEU A 135 -4.67 5.78 18.63
CA LEU A 135 -4.24 6.30 17.33
C LEU A 135 -2.72 6.19 17.12
N LEU A 136 -1.93 6.26 18.18
CA LEU A 136 -0.47 6.19 18.11
C LEU A 136 -0.04 4.75 17.82
N GLU A 137 -0.59 3.81 18.59
CA GLU A 137 -0.32 2.38 18.44
C GLU A 137 -0.67 1.86 17.04
N SER A 138 -1.77 2.36 16.47
CA SER A 138 -2.23 1.95 15.15
C SER A 138 -1.40 2.57 14.01
N ILE A 139 -0.97 3.82 14.13
CA ILE A 139 0.00 4.42 13.19
C ILE A 139 1.35 3.69 13.29
N ALA A 140 1.75 3.28 14.48
CA ALA A 140 2.98 2.49 14.68
C ALA A 140 2.90 1.13 14.01
N LEU A 141 1.80 0.39 14.13
CA LEU A 141 1.60 -0.88 13.42
C LEU A 141 1.63 -0.72 11.90
N LEU A 142 1.01 0.35 11.40
CA LEU A 142 1.02 0.66 9.98
C LEU A 142 2.42 1.03 9.50
N SER A 143 3.18 1.78 10.28
CA SER A 143 4.59 2.12 10.01
C SER A 143 5.50 0.89 10.07
N CYS A 144 5.26 -0.05 11.00
CA CYS A 144 5.94 -1.34 11.02
C CYS A 144 5.65 -2.13 9.75
N SER A 145 4.40 -2.13 9.28
CA SER A 145 4.03 -2.82 8.03
C SER A 145 4.79 -2.28 6.82
N LEU A 146 5.15 -0.98 6.81
CA LEU A 146 5.95 -0.37 5.76
C LEU A 146 7.40 -0.88 5.73
N ILE A 147 8.02 -1.05 6.90
CA ILE A 147 9.39 -1.53 7.00
C ILE A 147 9.52 -2.95 6.46
N GLY A 148 8.49 -3.79 6.68
CA GLY A 148 8.45 -5.16 6.21
C GLY A 148 8.28 -5.33 4.71
N ILE A 149 7.90 -4.28 4.00
CA ILE A 149 7.65 -4.36 2.56
C ILE A 149 8.94 -4.76 1.82
N GLY A 150 8.87 -5.81 1.01
CA GLY A 150 9.92 -6.17 0.05
C GLY A 150 10.76 -7.40 0.43
N ASP A 151 10.82 -7.76 1.71
CA ASP A 151 11.43 -9.01 2.17
C ASP A 151 10.38 -9.94 2.80
N GLU A 152 10.38 -11.21 2.40
CA GLU A 152 9.45 -12.21 2.88
C GLU A 152 9.68 -12.55 4.35
N LEU A 153 10.94 -12.55 4.81
CA LEU A 153 11.27 -12.84 6.21
C LEU A 153 10.81 -11.70 7.13
N ALA A 154 11.09 -10.45 6.74
CA ALA A 154 10.61 -9.27 7.46
C ALA A 154 9.06 -9.21 7.49
N THR A 155 8.41 -9.48 6.36
CA THR A 155 6.93 -9.53 6.29
C THR A 155 6.36 -10.60 7.23
N GLN A 156 6.98 -11.77 7.32
CA GLN A 156 6.57 -12.82 8.26
C GLN A 156 6.80 -12.40 9.72
N MET A 157 7.93 -11.77 10.05
CA MET A 157 8.17 -11.24 11.39
C MET A 157 7.08 -10.25 11.80
N ILE A 158 6.78 -9.27 10.96
CA ILE A 158 5.78 -8.23 11.25
C ILE A 158 4.37 -8.83 11.32
N SER A 159 4.04 -9.83 10.49
CA SER A 159 2.76 -10.54 10.61
C SER A 159 2.56 -11.18 11.99
N ARG A 160 3.63 -11.71 12.61
CA ARG A 160 3.59 -12.25 13.97
C ARG A 160 3.43 -11.14 15.01
N ILE A 161 4.10 -10.01 14.83
CA ILE A 161 3.94 -8.83 15.69
C ILE A 161 2.49 -8.36 15.64
N CYS A 162 1.92 -8.17 14.44
CA CYS A 162 0.51 -7.81 14.26
C CYS A 162 -0.45 -8.81 14.93
N ALA A 163 -0.18 -10.12 14.83
CA ALA A 163 -0.98 -11.13 15.51
C ALA A 163 -0.90 -11.01 17.05
N SER A 164 0.29 -10.69 17.59
CA SER A 164 0.47 -10.47 19.03
C SER A 164 -0.24 -9.21 19.53
N SER A 165 -0.32 -8.16 18.71
CA SER A 165 -1.04 -6.92 19.05
C SER A 165 -2.55 -7.10 19.19
N LEU A 166 -3.13 -8.20 18.66
CA LEU A 166 -4.55 -8.51 18.83
C LEU A 166 -4.93 -8.83 20.28
N ILE A 167 -3.95 -9.16 21.13
CA ILE A 167 -4.17 -9.42 22.57
C ILE A 167 -4.62 -8.14 23.29
N LEU A 168 -4.28 -6.95 22.78
CA LEU A 168 -4.60 -5.66 23.43
C LEU A 168 -6.08 -5.28 23.34
N GLU A 169 -6.92 -6.09 22.69
CA GLU A 169 -8.38 -6.03 22.57
C GLU A 169 -9.04 -4.70 22.14
N SER A 170 -8.29 -3.62 21.92
CA SER A 170 -8.84 -2.32 21.54
C SER A 170 -9.47 -2.34 20.14
N THR A 171 -10.63 -1.68 20.00
CA THR A 171 -11.43 -1.70 18.76
C THR A 171 -10.70 -1.04 17.59
N HIS A 172 -9.95 0.04 17.85
CA HIS A 172 -9.18 0.75 16.83
C HIS A 172 -8.03 -0.09 16.28
N LEU A 173 -7.31 -0.83 17.14
CA LEU A 173 -6.26 -1.76 16.69
C LEU A 173 -6.85 -2.89 15.84
N LYS A 174 -7.99 -3.46 16.25
CA LYS A 174 -8.68 -4.51 15.49
C LYS A 174 -9.06 -4.06 14.08
N SER A 175 -9.44 -2.79 13.89
CA SER A 175 -9.75 -2.25 12.55
C SER A 175 -8.52 -1.97 11.68
N VAL A 176 -7.36 -1.73 12.28
CA VAL A 176 -6.13 -1.37 11.55
C VAL A 176 -5.35 -2.61 11.12
N LEU A 177 -5.42 -3.71 11.88
CA LEU A 177 -4.75 -4.96 11.55
C LEU A 177 -5.03 -5.46 10.12
N PRO A 178 -6.30 -5.55 9.64
CA PRO A 178 -6.57 -5.92 8.26
C PRO A 178 -5.91 -5.01 7.22
N LEU A 179 -5.85 -3.70 7.49
CA LEU A 179 -5.21 -2.73 6.59
C LEU A 179 -3.70 -2.96 6.50
N CYS A 180 -3.04 -3.31 7.61
CA CYS A 180 -1.62 -3.70 7.59
C CYS A 180 -1.39 -4.96 6.74
N TYR A 181 -2.26 -5.97 6.84
CA TYR A 181 -2.16 -7.16 5.98
C TYR A 181 -2.37 -6.84 4.50
N ALA A 182 -3.25 -5.89 4.18
CA ALA A 182 -3.49 -5.43 2.81
C ALA A 182 -2.24 -4.78 2.19
N LEU A 183 -1.45 -4.04 2.98
CA LEU A 183 -0.19 -3.43 2.55
C LEU A 183 0.95 -4.45 2.38
N MET A 184 1.03 -5.43 3.27
CA MET A 184 2.07 -6.45 3.24
C MET A 184 1.89 -7.47 2.10
N TYR A 185 0.65 -7.87 1.82
CA TYR A 185 0.35 -8.96 0.89
C TYR A 185 -0.56 -8.52 -0.28
N PRO A 186 -0.18 -7.51 -1.08
CA PRO A 186 -0.98 -7.10 -2.22
C PRO A 186 -0.99 -8.20 -3.28
N SER A 187 -2.18 -8.59 -3.74
CA SER A 187 -2.38 -9.61 -4.80
C SER A 187 -1.73 -10.99 -4.56
N SER A 188 -1.21 -11.27 -3.35
CA SER A 188 -0.65 -12.56 -2.97
C SER A 188 -1.57 -13.28 -1.97
N PRO A 189 -2.46 -14.18 -2.44
CA PRO A 189 -3.46 -14.81 -1.58
C PRO A 189 -2.83 -15.95 -0.76
N GLN A 190 -2.38 -15.64 0.46
CA GLN A 190 -1.98 -16.65 1.44
C GLN A 190 -3.21 -17.15 2.21
N SER A 191 -3.37 -18.48 2.29
CA SER A 191 -4.53 -19.10 2.96
C SER A 191 -4.64 -18.72 4.43
N THR A 192 -3.51 -18.65 5.14
CA THR A 192 -3.44 -18.28 6.57
C THR A 192 -4.04 -16.91 6.86
N ILE A 193 -3.77 -15.94 5.99
CA ILE A 193 -4.24 -14.56 6.13
C ILE A 193 -5.71 -14.45 5.78
N ILE A 194 -6.17 -15.19 4.77
CA ILE A 194 -7.58 -15.25 4.40
C ILE A 194 -8.42 -15.81 5.56
N ASP A 195 -7.95 -16.90 6.20
CA ASP A 195 -8.61 -17.50 7.37
C ASP A 195 -8.66 -16.54 8.56
N PHE A 196 -7.58 -15.77 8.78
CA PHE A 196 -7.54 -14.73 9.81
C PHE A 196 -8.53 -13.59 9.53
N LEU A 197 -8.60 -13.11 8.28
CA LEU A 197 -9.52 -12.04 7.88
C LEU A 197 -10.98 -12.48 7.92
N GLU A 198 -11.28 -13.72 7.52
CA GLU A 198 -12.62 -14.29 7.61
C GLU A 198 -13.12 -14.33 9.06
N ARG A 199 -12.25 -14.71 10.01
CA ARG A 199 -12.57 -14.67 11.44
C ARG A 199 -12.88 -13.25 11.92
N ASN A 200 -12.12 -12.24 11.46
CA ASN A 200 -12.32 -10.84 11.87
C ASN A 200 -13.59 -10.21 11.29
N ILE A 201 -14.06 -10.65 10.11
CA ILE A 201 -15.33 -10.18 9.54
C ILE A 201 -16.53 -10.61 10.39
N ASN A 202 -16.45 -11.78 11.02
CA ASN A 202 -17.53 -12.30 11.86
C ASN A 202 -17.51 -11.73 13.29
N CYS A 203 -16.48 -10.96 13.67
CA CYS A 203 -16.49 -10.18 14.90
C CYS A 203 -17.45 -9.01 14.70
N GLY A 204 -18.59 -9.00 15.41
CA GLY A 204 -19.76 -8.13 15.17
C GLY A 204 -19.55 -6.60 15.16
N ASP A 205 -18.31 -6.11 15.21
CA ASP A 205 -17.94 -4.71 15.01
C ASP A 205 -17.92 -4.36 13.51
N ILE A 206 -18.77 -3.41 13.12
CA ILE A 206 -18.93 -2.97 11.73
C ILE A 206 -17.61 -2.36 11.18
N ASN A 207 -16.85 -1.62 11.99
CA ASN A 207 -15.57 -1.01 11.58
C ASN A 207 -14.52 -2.03 11.17
N VAL A 208 -14.40 -3.10 11.96
CA VAL A 208 -13.46 -4.20 11.73
C VAL A 208 -13.91 -5.02 10.52
N SER A 209 -15.22 -5.20 10.37
CA SER A 209 -15.81 -5.87 9.21
C SER A 209 -15.50 -5.14 7.91
N ILE A 210 -15.71 -3.82 7.85
CA ILE A 210 -15.47 -3.04 6.63
C ILE A 210 -13.97 -3.00 6.26
N SER A 211 -13.08 -2.80 7.23
CA SER A 211 -11.62 -2.82 7.00
C SER A 211 -11.14 -4.20 6.54
N SER A 212 -11.70 -5.28 7.11
CA SER A 212 -11.40 -6.66 6.69
C SER A 212 -11.91 -6.97 5.28
N MET A 213 -13.09 -6.49 4.89
CA MET A 213 -13.60 -6.61 3.51
C MET A 213 -12.71 -5.88 2.50
N PHE A 214 -12.22 -4.68 2.86
CA PHE A 214 -11.24 -3.95 2.05
C PHE A 214 -9.95 -4.75 1.89
N ALA A 215 -9.40 -5.25 3.00
CA ALA A 215 -8.17 -6.04 2.99
C ALA A 215 -8.28 -7.31 2.13
N LEU A 216 -9.39 -8.06 2.24
CA LEU A 216 -9.65 -9.22 1.39
C LEU A 216 -9.66 -8.86 -0.11
N GLY A 217 -10.25 -7.71 -0.46
CA GLY A 217 -10.32 -7.26 -1.85
C GLY A 217 -8.94 -6.94 -2.41
N VAL A 218 -8.07 -6.30 -1.63
CA VAL A 218 -6.70 -5.96 -2.03
C VAL A 218 -5.80 -7.19 -2.12
N ILE A 219 -5.88 -8.11 -1.15
CA ILE A 219 -5.08 -9.35 -1.15
C ILE A 219 -5.47 -10.26 -2.32
N GLY A 220 -6.76 -10.33 -2.64
CA GLY A 220 -7.28 -11.13 -3.74
C GLY A 220 -7.25 -10.45 -5.10
N ALA A 221 -6.77 -9.20 -5.20
CA ALA A 221 -6.93 -8.40 -6.40
C ALA A 221 -6.30 -9.07 -7.63
N GLY A 222 -7.10 -9.25 -8.69
CA GLY A 222 -6.67 -9.85 -9.96
C GLY A 222 -6.49 -11.37 -9.97
N THR A 223 -6.63 -12.06 -8.83
CA THR A 223 -6.34 -13.52 -8.75
C THR A 223 -7.54 -14.42 -9.09
N VAL A 224 -8.76 -13.86 -9.15
CA VAL A 224 -10.00 -14.59 -9.45
C VAL A 224 -10.12 -15.91 -8.65
N SER A 225 -9.75 -15.88 -7.36
CA SER A 225 -9.84 -17.06 -6.51
C SER A 225 -11.28 -17.38 -6.13
N GLY A 226 -11.76 -18.56 -6.53
CA GLY A 226 -13.11 -19.02 -6.20
C GLY A 226 -13.37 -19.19 -4.69
N ARG A 227 -12.33 -19.35 -3.86
CA ARG A 227 -12.46 -19.39 -2.40
C ARG A 227 -12.83 -18.00 -1.84
N LEU A 228 -12.10 -16.96 -2.25
CA LEU A 228 -12.36 -15.58 -1.83
C LEU A 228 -13.75 -15.11 -2.28
N GLN A 229 -14.14 -15.46 -3.50
CA GLN A 229 -15.46 -15.12 -4.02
C GLN A 229 -16.58 -15.73 -3.15
N LYS A 230 -16.47 -17.00 -2.75
CA LYS A 230 -17.45 -17.65 -1.85
C LYS A 230 -17.54 -16.96 -0.48
N ILE A 231 -16.41 -16.55 0.10
CA ILE A 231 -16.37 -15.83 1.37
C ILE A 231 -17.08 -14.47 1.23
N ILE A 232 -16.80 -13.72 0.16
CA ILE A 232 -17.45 -12.43 -0.06
C ILE A 232 -18.96 -12.59 -0.29
N ASP A 233 -19.36 -13.60 -1.07
CA ASP A 233 -20.77 -13.87 -1.38
C ASP A 233 -21.56 -14.29 -0.13
N SER A 234 -20.97 -15.09 0.78
CA SER A 234 -21.64 -15.45 2.03
C SER A 234 -21.90 -14.22 2.92
N GLN A 235 -20.97 -13.28 2.95
CA GLN A 235 -21.09 -12.05 3.74
C GLN A 235 -22.14 -11.08 3.19
N TYR A 236 -22.48 -11.14 1.89
CA TYR A 236 -23.52 -10.30 1.31
C TYR A 236 -24.89 -10.50 1.97
N THR A 237 -25.17 -11.74 2.41
CA THR A 237 -26.44 -12.07 3.08
C THR A 237 -26.53 -11.45 4.47
N HIS A 238 -25.41 -11.33 5.18
CA HIS A 238 -25.33 -10.79 6.54
C HIS A 238 -25.42 -9.25 6.56
N PHE A 239 -24.77 -8.56 5.63
CA PHE A 239 -24.62 -7.10 5.66
C PHE A 239 -25.66 -6.33 4.82
N TYR A 240 -26.77 -6.95 4.42
CA TYR A 240 -27.78 -6.30 3.55
C TYR A 240 -28.40 -5.01 4.10
N LYS A 241 -28.30 -4.74 5.42
CA LYS A 241 -28.91 -3.56 6.04
C LYS A 241 -28.02 -2.30 6.01
N ASP A 242 -26.70 -2.45 5.95
CA ASP A 242 -25.76 -1.32 6.08
C ASP A 242 -25.17 -0.89 4.73
N PHE A 243 -25.49 0.34 4.30
CA PHE A 243 -25.07 0.88 3.01
C PHE A 243 -23.53 0.93 2.83
N LYS A 244 -22.80 1.29 3.89
CA LYS A 244 -21.33 1.41 3.86
C LYS A 244 -20.65 0.04 3.68
N ALA A 245 -21.10 -0.97 4.43
CA ALA A 245 -20.59 -2.32 4.34
C ALA A 245 -20.84 -2.94 2.96
N ILE A 246 -22.05 -2.76 2.41
CA ILE A 246 -22.39 -3.25 1.07
C ILE A 246 -21.52 -2.56 0.00
N THR A 247 -21.30 -1.25 0.11
CA THR A 247 -20.46 -0.52 -0.84
C THR A 247 -19.02 -1.05 -0.82
N MET A 248 -18.46 -1.29 0.36
CA MET A 248 -17.12 -1.87 0.49
C MET A 248 -17.06 -3.31 -0.04
N LEU A 249 -18.08 -4.11 0.22
CA LEU A 249 -18.16 -5.48 -0.28
C LEU A 249 -18.23 -5.50 -1.82
N ARG A 250 -19.01 -4.60 -2.43
CA ARG A 250 -19.05 -4.43 -3.90
C ARG A 250 -17.70 -4.03 -4.48
N ILE A 251 -17.00 -3.10 -3.84
CA ILE A 251 -15.66 -2.69 -4.25
C ILE A 251 -14.69 -3.88 -4.15
N SER A 252 -14.72 -4.60 -3.02
CA SER A 252 -13.90 -5.79 -2.80
C SER A 252 -14.11 -6.87 -3.89
N ASN A 253 -15.37 -7.15 -4.24
CA ASN A 253 -15.70 -8.07 -5.34
C ASN A 253 -15.22 -7.55 -6.72
N GLY A 254 -15.32 -6.24 -6.94
CA GLY A 254 -14.75 -5.59 -8.13
C GLY A 254 -13.22 -5.73 -8.22
N LEU A 255 -12.52 -5.64 -7.07
CA LEU A 255 -11.07 -5.81 -7.01
C LEU A 255 -10.65 -7.26 -7.26
N LEU A 256 -11.39 -8.26 -6.80
CA LEU A 256 -11.10 -9.67 -7.11
C LEU A 256 -11.09 -9.95 -8.62
N SER A 257 -11.97 -9.29 -9.36
CA SER A 257 -12.18 -9.47 -10.80
C SER A 257 -11.52 -8.39 -11.66
N LEU A 258 -10.51 -7.70 -11.12
CA LEU A 258 -9.79 -6.60 -11.79
C LEU A 258 -9.32 -6.99 -13.20
N GLY A 259 -9.85 -6.31 -14.21
CA GLY A 259 -9.50 -6.60 -15.61
C GLY A 259 -9.75 -8.06 -16.01
N LYS A 260 -10.67 -8.79 -15.34
CA LYS A 260 -10.86 -10.26 -15.45
C LYS A 260 -9.60 -11.10 -15.13
N GLY A 261 -8.67 -10.54 -14.36
CA GLY A 261 -7.37 -11.14 -14.04
C GLY A 261 -6.20 -10.60 -14.87
N LEU A 262 -6.42 -9.63 -15.78
CA LEU A 262 -5.34 -9.00 -16.55
C LEU A 262 -4.45 -8.07 -15.72
N THR A 263 -5.00 -7.53 -14.66
CA THR A 263 -4.41 -6.46 -13.85
C THR A 263 -4.40 -6.88 -12.40
N SER A 264 -3.29 -6.65 -11.72
CA SER A 264 -3.09 -6.94 -10.30
C SER A 264 -2.76 -5.66 -9.54
N ILE A 265 -2.96 -5.66 -8.22
CA ILE A 265 -2.46 -4.58 -7.37
C ILE A 265 -1.07 -4.98 -6.92
N SER A 266 -0.06 -4.24 -7.38
CA SER A 266 1.30 -4.43 -6.87
C SER A 266 2.07 -3.11 -6.91
N TYR A 267 2.79 -2.84 -5.82
CA TYR A 267 3.79 -1.77 -5.78
C TYR A 267 5.21 -2.30 -6.08
N ASN A 268 5.40 -3.61 -5.95
CA ASN A 268 6.63 -4.32 -6.26
C ASN A 268 6.59 -4.73 -7.74
N LEU A 269 7.44 -4.09 -8.54
CA LEU A 269 7.70 -4.45 -9.92
C LEU A 269 9.04 -5.17 -10.03
N TYR A 270 9.18 -6.02 -11.04
CA TYR A 270 10.39 -6.77 -11.34
C TYR A 270 10.82 -7.73 -10.23
N ASP A 271 10.02 -8.77 -9.96
CA ASP A 271 10.36 -9.84 -8.99
C ASP A 271 10.73 -9.29 -7.59
N LYS A 272 9.89 -8.35 -7.09
CA LYS A 272 10.04 -7.67 -5.78
C LYS A 272 11.31 -6.81 -5.61
N SER A 273 12.10 -6.63 -6.67
CA SER A 273 13.35 -5.87 -6.61
C SER A 273 13.14 -4.35 -6.54
N CYS A 274 12.14 -3.82 -7.25
CA CYS A 274 11.88 -2.37 -7.31
C CYS A 274 10.48 -2.02 -6.78
N ILE A 275 10.42 -0.99 -5.92
CA ILE A 275 9.14 -0.38 -5.52
C ILE A 275 8.90 0.81 -6.45
N VAL A 276 7.77 0.83 -7.14
CA VAL A 276 7.34 2.03 -7.86
C VAL A 276 6.60 2.95 -6.88
N PRO A 277 7.13 4.16 -6.62
CA PRO A 277 6.58 5.06 -5.59
C PRO A 277 5.14 5.44 -5.90
N LYS A 278 4.79 5.64 -7.17
CA LYS A 278 3.43 5.96 -7.61
C LYS A 278 2.39 4.92 -7.16
N ASN A 279 2.64 3.65 -7.45
CA ASN A 279 1.72 2.56 -7.12
C ASN A 279 1.61 2.38 -5.61
N PHE A 280 2.75 2.52 -4.92
CA PHE A 280 2.80 2.46 -3.47
C PHE A 280 2.00 3.59 -2.81
N ILE A 281 2.16 4.83 -3.25
CA ILE A 281 1.45 6.01 -2.72
C ILE A 281 -0.05 5.88 -2.96
N GLY A 282 -0.47 5.42 -4.14
CA GLY A 282 -1.87 5.15 -4.45
C GLY A 282 -2.49 4.17 -3.48
N LEU A 283 -1.85 3.01 -3.26
CA LEU A 283 -2.34 1.99 -2.34
C LEU A 283 -2.32 2.50 -0.90
N PHE A 284 -1.20 3.08 -0.46
CA PHE A 284 -1.03 3.55 0.90
C PHE A 284 -2.02 4.66 1.27
N ALA A 285 -2.23 5.65 0.39
CA ALA A 285 -3.18 6.72 0.64
C ALA A 285 -4.60 6.18 0.81
N THR A 286 -4.99 5.15 0.03
CA THR A 286 -6.31 4.52 0.18
C THR A 286 -6.45 3.75 1.49
N THR A 287 -5.42 3.01 1.91
CA THR A 287 -5.42 2.30 3.21
C THR A 287 -5.43 3.29 4.37
N PHE A 288 -4.71 4.41 4.25
CA PHE A 288 -4.61 5.41 5.31
C PHE A 288 -5.91 6.20 5.49
N LEU A 289 -6.62 6.49 4.41
CA LEU A 289 -7.97 7.07 4.46
C LEU A 289 -9.01 6.11 5.07
N MET A 290 -8.79 4.80 4.95
CA MET A 290 -9.65 3.76 5.51
C MET A 290 -9.43 3.49 7.01
N PHE A 291 -8.47 4.17 7.63
CA PHE A 291 -8.15 3.99 9.05
C PHE A 291 -9.32 4.31 10.00
N ASP A 292 -10.19 5.27 9.64
CA ASP A 292 -11.42 5.53 10.38
C ASP A 292 -12.66 5.24 9.51
N THR A 293 -13.16 4.02 9.65
CA THR A 293 -14.06 3.43 8.68
C THR A 293 -15.45 4.07 8.64
N PHE A 294 -15.98 4.55 9.77
CA PHE A 294 -17.33 5.11 9.84
C PHE A 294 -17.45 6.53 9.30
N SER A 295 -16.41 7.33 9.50
CA SER A 295 -16.36 8.75 9.19
C SER A 295 -15.53 9.03 7.92
N SER A 296 -14.85 8.01 7.39
CA SER A 296 -13.95 8.15 6.22
C SER A 296 -14.56 8.98 5.08
N PRO A 297 -13.77 9.89 4.48
CA PRO A 297 -14.20 10.76 3.38
C PRO A 297 -14.71 9.99 2.15
N LEU A 298 -14.27 8.73 2.01
CA LEU A 298 -14.66 7.80 0.96
C LEU A 298 -16.19 7.58 0.89
N PHE A 299 -16.86 7.52 2.04
CA PHE A 299 -18.30 7.21 2.10
C PHE A 299 -19.21 8.43 2.26
N LYS A 300 -18.71 9.56 2.80
CA LYS A 300 -19.55 10.72 3.14
C LYS A 300 -19.62 11.83 2.08
N GLY A 301 -18.79 11.80 1.03
CA GLY A 301 -18.91 12.80 -0.05
C GLY A 301 -17.82 12.80 -1.12
N HIS A 302 -16.64 12.24 -0.85
CA HIS A 302 -15.50 12.27 -1.77
C HIS A 302 -15.20 10.89 -2.36
N THR A 303 -16.22 10.27 -2.99
CA THR A 303 -16.05 8.95 -3.65
C THR A 303 -14.97 8.97 -4.73
N TYR A 304 -14.63 10.15 -5.27
CA TYR A 304 -13.51 10.31 -6.21
C TYR A 304 -12.14 9.96 -5.61
N LEU A 305 -11.98 9.91 -4.28
CA LEU A 305 -10.71 9.50 -3.67
C LEU A 305 -10.36 8.03 -3.98
N PHE A 306 -11.35 7.20 -4.34
CA PHE A 306 -11.06 5.85 -4.85
C PHE A 306 -10.23 5.85 -6.16
N TYR A 307 -10.17 6.97 -6.90
CA TYR A 307 -9.27 7.08 -8.04
C TYR A 307 -7.77 7.02 -7.64
N LEU A 308 -7.42 7.25 -6.36
CA LEU A 308 -6.07 6.99 -5.86
C LEU A 308 -5.70 5.51 -6.00
N LEU A 309 -6.67 4.61 -5.78
CA LEU A 309 -6.45 3.16 -5.89
C LEU A 309 -6.03 2.75 -7.29
N ASN A 310 -6.58 3.42 -8.31
CA ASN A 310 -6.27 3.12 -9.72
C ASN A 310 -4.79 3.29 -10.07
N GLN A 311 -4.04 4.10 -9.31
CA GLN A 311 -2.60 4.23 -9.51
C GLN A 311 -1.84 2.93 -9.20
N SER A 312 -2.43 2.05 -8.40
CA SER A 312 -1.80 0.81 -7.93
C SER A 312 -2.00 -0.36 -8.88
N PHE A 313 -2.78 -0.17 -9.96
CA PHE A 313 -3.07 -1.23 -10.92
C PHE A 313 -1.91 -1.41 -11.89
N VAL A 314 -1.34 -2.61 -11.87
CA VAL A 314 -0.26 -3.04 -12.75
C VAL A 314 -0.78 -4.17 -13.64
N PRO A 315 -0.74 -4.01 -14.97
CA PRO A 315 -1.01 -5.13 -15.86
C PRO A 315 0.11 -6.16 -15.73
N LYS A 316 -0.24 -7.45 -15.70
CA LYS A 316 0.73 -8.55 -15.75
C LYS A 316 0.44 -9.40 -16.98
N TYR A 317 0.92 -8.93 -18.12
CA TYR A 317 0.93 -9.72 -19.34
C TYR A 317 2.35 -9.74 -19.90
N MET A 318 2.62 -10.75 -20.71
CA MET A 318 3.85 -10.86 -21.43
C MET A 318 3.56 -10.80 -22.92
N TYR A 319 4.12 -9.79 -23.58
CA TYR A 319 4.01 -9.60 -25.02
C TYR A 319 5.40 -9.58 -25.67
N THR A 320 5.51 -10.23 -26.82
CA THR A 320 6.68 -10.25 -27.69
C THR A 320 6.22 -9.99 -29.12
N GLU A 321 7.04 -9.31 -29.92
CA GLU A 321 6.71 -9.01 -31.32
C GLU A 321 6.59 -10.29 -32.18
N LYS A 322 7.38 -11.32 -31.88
CA LYS A 322 7.31 -12.65 -32.50
C LYS A 322 6.65 -13.63 -31.54
N LYS A 323 5.95 -14.64 -32.08
CA LYS A 323 5.40 -15.72 -31.26
C LYS A 323 6.52 -16.62 -30.77
N VAL A 324 6.84 -16.53 -29.49
CA VAL A 324 7.88 -17.34 -28.84
C VAL A 324 7.24 -18.27 -27.81
N HIS A 325 7.88 -19.41 -27.59
CA HIS A 325 7.50 -20.35 -26.54
C HIS A 325 8.00 -19.85 -25.18
N VAL A 326 7.08 -19.77 -24.22
CA VAL A 326 7.31 -19.25 -22.87
C VAL A 326 6.90 -20.31 -21.87
N ARG A 327 7.75 -20.58 -20.87
CA ARG A 327 7.40 -21.45 -19.74
C ARG A 327 6.93 -20.60 -18.59
N ILE A 328 5.83 -20.99 -17.94
CA ILE A 328 5.22 -20.21 -16.85
C ILE A 328 5.08 -21.08 -15.63
N GLY A 329 5.63 -20.67 -14.49
CA GLY A 329 5.48 -21.40 -13.24
C GLY A 329 5.97 -20.62 -12.02
N LEU A 330 5.87 -21.25 -10.85
CA LEU A 330 6.30 -20.62 -9.60
C LEU A 330 7.83 -20.49 -9.56
N PRO A 331 8.36 -19.36 -9.06
CA PRO A 331 9.80 -19.18 -8.90
C PRO A 331 10.35 -20.18 -7.87
N VAL A 332 11.51 -20.76 -8.19
CA VAL A 332 12.26 -21.65 -7.30
C VAL A 332 13.53 -20.92 -6.86
N SER A 333 13.85 -20.97 -5.57
CA SER A 333 15.08 -20.39 -5.05
C SER A 333 16.29 -21.15 -5.61
N THR A 334 17.08 -20.48 -6.44
CA THR A 334 18.26 -21.06 -7.11
C THR A 334 19.54 -20.98 -6.27
N VAL A 335 19.45 -20.44 -5.05
CA VAL A 335 20.58 -20.25 -4.14
C VAL A 335 21.14 -21.61 -3.72
N GLY A 336 22.39 -21.90 -4.08
CA GLY A 336 23.13 -23.10 -3.67
C GLY A 336 23.16 -24.24 -4.71
N ILE A 337 22.57 -24.05 -5.89
CA ILE A 337 22.65 -25.03 -6.99
C ILE A 337 23.82 -24.66 -7.91
N VAL A 338 24.71 -25.61 -8.18
CA VAL A 338 25.85 -25.42 -9.07
C VAL A 338 25.43 -25.72 -10.52
N GLY A 339 25.66 -24.78 -11.44
CA GLY A 339 25.32 -24.88 -12.87
C GLY A 339 24.42 -23.72 -13.33
N ASP A 340 23.67 -23.93 -14.42
CA ASP A 340 22.56 -23.05 -14.84
C ASP A 340 21.22 -23.65 -14.37
N PRO A 341 20.82 -23.44 -13.09
CA PRO A 341 19.56 -23.96 -12.56
C PRO A 341 18.38 -23.25 -13.21
N LYS A 342 17.34 -24.03 -13.53
CA LYS A 342 16.04 -23.48 -13.94
C LYS A 342 15.45 -22.68 -12.78
N THR A 343 14.99 -21.45 -13.04
CA THR A 343 14.39 -20.60 -12.00
C THR A 343 12.90 -20.87 -11.82
N ILE A 344 12.31 -21.71 -12.69
CA ILE A 344 10.88 -22.05 -12.68
C ILE A 344 10.65 -23.55 -12.44
N SER A 345 9.58 -23.84 -11.71
CA SER A 345 9.12 -25.19 -11.34
C SER A 345 8.38 -25.96 -12.45
N SER A 346 7.80 -25.28 -13.44
CA SER A 346 6.91 -25.88 -14.44
C SER A 346 7.60 -26.27 -15.75
N MET A 347 7.02 -27.28 -16.42
CA MET A 347 7.48 -27.78 -17.72
C MET A 347 6.54 -27.37 -18.89
N GLN A 348 5.40 -26.76 -18.60
CA GLN A 348 4.42 -26.40 -19.63
C GLN A 348 4.84 -25.14 -20.39
N THR A 349 4.86 -25.24 -21.72
CA THR A 349 5.17 -24.15 -22.64
C THR A 349 3.89 -23.56 -23.23
N HIS A 350 3.71 -22.26 -23.08
CA HIS A 350 2.69 -21.47 -23.75
C HIS A 350 3.31 -20.67 -24.91
N THR A 351 2.49 -20.14 -25.81
CA THR A 351 2.92 -19.22 -26.87
C THR A 351 2.43 -17.81 -26.56
N THR A 352 3.26 -16.79 -26.74
CA THR A 352 2.87 -15.39 -26.52
C THR A 352 1.71 -14.94 -27.42
N PRO A 353 0.81 -14.04 -26.95
CA PRO A 353 0.79 -13.37 -25.64
C PRO A 353 0.21 -14.23 -24.52
N VAL A 354 0.76 -14.10 -23.31
CA VAL A 354 0.26 -14.82 -22.13
C VAL A 354 0.00 -13.85 -20.97
N ILE A 355 -1.03 -14.13 -20.20
CA ILE A 355 -1.36 -13.44 -18.96
C ILE A 355 -0.64 -14.18 -17.84
N LEU A 356 0.10 -13.45 -17.00
CA LEU A 356 0.82 -14.03 -15.86
C LEU A 356 -0.01 -13.83 -14.60
N ASN A 357 -0.19 -14.88 -13.81
CA ASN A 357 -0.73 -14.70 -12.46
C ASN A 357 0.31 -14.01 -11.56
N CYS A 358 -0.16 -13.37 -10.49
CA CYS A 358 0.67 -12.54 -9.61
C CYS A 358 1.90 -13.25 -9.03
N THR A 359 1.81 -14.56 -8.81
CA THR A 359 2.86 -15.42 -8.22
C THR A 359 3.66 -16.20 -9.26
N GLU A 360 3.28 -16.13 -10.54
CA GLU A 360 3.90 -16.90 -11.61
C GLU A 360 5.01 -16.10 -12.28
N ARG A 361 6.08 -16.80 -12.66
CA ARG A 361 7.22 -16.30 -13.39
C ARG A 361 7.20 -16.87 -14.81
N ALA A 362 7.69 -16.09 -15.77
CA ALA A 362 7.90 -16.52 -17.15
C ALA A 362 9.39 -16.70 -17.44
N GLU A 363 9.75 -17.71 -18.22
CA GLU A 363 11.08 -17.89 -18.84
C GLU A 363 10.93 -18.09 -20.34
N ILE A 364 11.88 -17.55 -21.10
CA ILE A 364 12.01 -17.75 -22.55
C ILE A 364 13.33 -18.47 -22.80
N ASP A 365 13.33 -19.38 -23.78
CA ASP A 365 14.53 -20.11 -24.22
C ASP A 365 15.39 -19.30 -25.24
N GLU A 366 14.91 -18.14 -25.74
CA GLU A 366 15.60 -17.27 -26.73
C GLU A 366 16.35 -16.08 -26.08
N SER A 367 17.36 -15.53 -26.77
CA SER A 367 18.15 -14.40 -26.25
C SER A 367 17.35 -13.08 -26.24
N SER A 368 16.90 -12.67 -25.05
CA SER A 368 16.25 -11.38 -24.82
C SER A 368 17.25 -10.29 -24.40
N TYR A 369 16.84 -9.03 -24.57
CA TYR A 369 17.58 -7.89 -24.01
C TYR A 369 17.36 -7.73 -22.50
N THR A 370 16.20 -8.16 -21.99
CA THR A 370 15.84 -8.04 -20.57
C THR A 370 15.89 -9.40 -19.87
N THR A 371 16.44 -9.42 -18.66
CA THR A 371 16.52 -10.60 -17.77
C THR A 371 15.24 -10.86 -16.99
N ILE A 372 14.32 -9.88 -16.97
CA ILE A 372 13.05 -9.95 -16.25
C ILE A 372 11.92 -9.78 -17.26
N PHE A 373 11.01 -10.76 -17.28
CA PHE A 373 9.95 -10.91 -18.28
C PHE A 373 8.60 -10.46 -17.72
N GLU A 374 8.49 -9.16 -17.42
CA GLU A 374 7.21 -8.49 -17.14
C GLU A 374 6.95 -7.47 -18.26
N ASP A 375 5.70 -7.37 -18.73
CA ASP A 375 5.25 -6.51 -19.83
C ASP A 375 5.81 -6.88 -21.23
N VAL A 376 6.51 -5.95 -21.89
CA VAL A 376 6.96 -6.07 -23.28
C VAL A 376 8.40 -6.55 -23.30
N VAL A 377 8.62 -7.75 -23.82
CA VAL A 377 9.95 -8.33 -23.92
C VAL A 377 10.50 -8.07 -25.32
N LEU A 378 11.62 -7.37 -25.37
CA LEU A 378 12.37 -7.15 -26.60
C LEU A 378 13.33 -8.32 -26.84
N LEU A 379 13.14 -8.99 -27.97
CA LEU A 379 14.01 -10.07 -28.43
C LEU A 379 15.24 -9.46 -29.12
N LYS A 380 16.42 -10.06 -28.96
CA LYS A 380 17.54 -9.79 -29.85
C LYS A 380 17.26 -10.46 -31.18
N ASP A 381 17.37 -9.70 -32.27
CA ASP A 381 17.50 -10.32 -33.58
C ASP A 381 18.88 -11.01 -33.64
N ASN A 382 18.87 -12.27 -34.05
CA ASN A 382 20.06 -13.12 -34.18
C ASN A 382 21.08 -12.56 -35.15
#